data_AF-A0A968LZ40-F1
#
_entry.id   AF-A0A968LZ40-F1
#
_cell.length_a   1.000
_cell.length_b   1.000
_cell.length_c   1.000
_cell.angle_alpha   90.00
_cell.angle_beta   90.00
_cell.angle_gamma   90.00
#
_symmetry.space_group_name_H-M   'P 1'
#
loop_
_entity.id
_entity.type
_entity.pdbx_description
1 polymer ?
#
loop_
_entity_poly.entity_id
_entity_poly.type
_entity_poly.pdbx_seq_one_letter_code
_entity_poly.pdbx_strand_id
1 'polypeptide(L)'
;MESWSFTSFKRYNEETFTGDFQLIDANGQLVAEITGMSLKRARSQSLNAIVTSDRRSPNWLYQIQWQLQANTATQATTKLGYWIILSDRTGVGDALALKLKQLGQGVEIIYAANSVSEFPHLPISSSCLGVVYLWSLDSSLPVETNTGSLVKIVQQLIADRIEVPLWSITQNSQAILKTDLKETALETSCLWGLGKVIALEHPELWGGSIDLDITTNFADSADSILQEILAPDREFQLAFRQGKRYVSRLIESQLPSLGQQFSLHPMVLI
;
A
#
# COMPACT_ATOMS: atom_id res chain seq x y z
N MET A 1 45.21 -6.59 -34.16
CA MET A 1 44.71 -6.57 -35.55
C MET A 1 44.61 -5.09 -35.90
N GLU A 2 45.56 -4.59 -36.68
CA GLU A 2 45.57 -3.17 -37.06
C GLU A 2 44.53 -2.95 -38.15
N SER A 3 43.74 -1.89 -38.01
CA SER A 3 42.78 -1.45 -39.01
C SER A 3 42.84 0.06 -39.13
N TRP A 4 42.58 0.54 -40.33
CA TRP A 4 42.65 1.95 -40.69
C TRP A 4 41.26 2.40 -41.11
N SER A 5 40.83 3.57 -40.63
CA SER A 5 39.63 4.21 -41.14
C SER A 5 40.00 5.40 -42.02
N PHE A 6 39.39 5.46 -43.21
CA PHE A 6 39.41 6.64 -44.06
C PHE A 6 38.04 7.28 -44.03
N THR A 7 37.99 8.60 -43.89
CA THR A 7 36.70 9.29 -43.75
C THR A 7 36.73 10.64 -44.44
N SER A 8 35.72 10.87 -45.27
CA SER A 8 35.55 12.11 -46.01
C SER A 8 34.21 12.73 -45.62
N PHE A 9 34.24 13.86 -44.91
CA PHE A 9 33.03 14.60 -44.56
C PHE A 9 33.01 15.97 -45.22
N LYS A 10 31.82 16.36 -45.65
CA LYS A 10 31.51 17.72 -46.08
C LYS A 10 30.41 18.28 -45.19
N ARG A 11 30.54 19.56 -44.84
CA ARG A 11 29.49 20.26 -44.12
C ARG A 11 28.32 20.51 -45.08
N TYR A 12 27.15 19.98 -44.77
CA TYR A 12 25.94 20.19 -45.56
C TYR A 12 25.20 21.45 -45.10
N ASN A 13 25.11 21.68 -43.78
CA ASN A 13 24.59 22.92 -43.21
C ASN A 13 25.20 23.20 -41.81
N GLU A 14 24.63 24.15 -41.05
CA GLU A 14 25.19 24.53 -39.75
C GLU A 14 25.27 23.38 -38.74
N GLU A 15 24.31 22.45 -38.78
CA GLU A 15 24.17 21.35 -37.82
C GLU A 15 24.42 19.96 -38.44
N THR A 16 24.50 19.83 -39.76
CA THR A 16 24.58 18.54 -40.46
C THR A 16 25.86 18.43 -41.31
N PHE A 17 26.56 17.30 -41.16
CA PHE A 17 27.67 16.87 -41.98
C PHE A 17 27.26 15.63 -42.75
N THR A 18 27.68 15.52 -44.01
CA THR A 18 27.44 14.34 -44.83
C THR A 18 28.76 13.80 -45.34
N GLY A 19 28.92 12.48 -45.41
CA GLY A 19 30.17 11.91 -45.86
C GLY A 19 30.20 10.40 -45.88
N ASP A 20 31.33 9.90 -46.32
CA ASP A 20 31.57 8.49 -46.54
C ASP A 20 32.65 8.00 -45.57
N PHE A 21 32.49 6.77 -45.10
CA PHE A 21 33.39 6.10 -44.18
C PHE A 21 33.83 4.77 -44.77
N GLN A 22 35.13 4.53 -44.81
CA GLN A 22 35.72 3.27 -45.26
C GLN A 22 36.60 2.70 -44.14
N LEU A 23 36.44 1.41 -43.87
CA LEU A 23 37.27 0.65 -42.96
C LEU A 23 38.13 -0.33 -43.75
N ILE A 24 39.44 -0.25 -43.56
CA ILE A 24 40.44 -1.00 -44.31
C ILE A 24 41.26 -1.84 -43.31
N ASP A 25 41.55 -3.09 -43.67
CA ASP A 25 42.40 -3.95 -42.85
C ASP A 25 43.90 -3.61 -43.00
N ALA A 26 44.74 -4.31 -42.24
CA ALA A 26 46.20 -4.14 -42.28
C ALA A 26 46.83 -4.47 -43.65
N ASN A 27 46.13 -5.20 -44.52
CA ASN A 27 46.60 -5.57 -45.85
C ASN A 27 46.14 -4.59 -46.93
N GLY A 28 45.42 -3.52 -46.56
CA GLY A 28 44.88 -2.55 -47.50
C GLY A 28 43.55 -2.98 -48.14
N GLN A 29 42.91 -4.05 -47.65
CA GLN A 29 41.63 -4.51 -48.19
C GLN A 29 40.46 -3.81 -47.49
N LEU A 30 39.50 -3.31 -48.27
CA LEU A 30 38.27 -2.71 -47.76
C LEU A 30 37.43 -3.78 -47.05
N VAL A 31 37.18 -3.56 -45.76
CA VAL A 31 36.38 -4.43 -44.89
C VAL A 31 34.93 -3.98 -44.84
N ALA A 32 34.70 -2.66 -44.82
CA ALA A 32 33.35 -2.09 -44.79
C ALA A 32 33.35 -0.67 -45.38
N GLU A 33 32.26 -0.31 -46.04
CA GLU A 33 32.03 1.04 -46.56
C GLU A 33 30.61 1.50 -46.20
N ILE A 34 30.50 2.74 -45.74
CA ILE A 34 29.23 3.42 -45.50
C ILE A 34 29.25 4.67 -46.36
N THR A 35 28.37 4.72 -47.35
CA THR A 35 28.20 5.87 -48.24
C THR A 35 26.97 6.69 -47.85
N GLY A 36 27.06 8.01 -48.00
CA GLY A 36 25.93 8.91 -47.76
C GLY A 36 25.55 9.07 -46.29
N MET A 37 26.47 8.83 -45.35
CA MET A 37 26.19 9.00 -43.92
C MET A 37 25.89 10.46 -43.62
N SER A 38 24.81 10.72 -42.90
CA SER A 38 24.43 12.05 -42.43
C SER A 38 24.56 12.13 -40.91
N LEU A 39 25.47 12.97 -40.45
CA LEU A 39 25.74 13.24 -39.04
C LEU A 39 25.14 14.58 -38.67
N LYS A 40 24.12 14.59 -37.83
CA LYS A 40 23.56 15.82 -37.25
C LYS A 40 24.13 16.04 -35.85
N ARG A 41 24.65 17.24 -35.60
CA ARG A 41 25.07 17.68 -34.27
C ARG A 41 23.86 17.74 -33.35
N ALA A 42 23.75 16.78 -32.44
CA ALA A 42 22.77 16.83 -31.38
C ALA A 42 23.24 17.77 -30.26
N ARG A 43 22.34 18.62 -29.76
CA ARG A 43 22.63 19.48 -28.60
C ARG A 43 22.71 18.59 -27.35
N SER A 44 23.73 18.82 -26.51
CA SER A 44 24.04 18.00 -25.34
C SER A 44 22.87 17.83 -24.35
N GLN A 45 21.92 18.77 -24.31
CA GLN A 45 20.73 18.67 -23.46
C GLN A 45 19.78 17.51 -23.86
N SER A 46 19.62 17.23 -25.15
CA SER A 46 18.72 16.16 -25.63
C SER A 46 19.37 14.77 -25.54
N LEU A 47 20.69 14.68 -25.74
CA LEU A 47 21.43 13.42 -25.57
C LEU A 47 21.72 13.09 -24.10
N ASN A 48 21.99 14.08 -23.26
CA ASN A 48 22.16 13.82 -21.82
C ASN A 48 20.86 13.29 -21.20
N ALA A 49 19.68 13.74 -21.63
CA ALA A 49 18.42 13.17 -21.14
C ALA A 49 18.27 11.66 -21.44
N ILE A 50 18.86 11.17 -22.54
CA ILE A 50 18.77 9.77 -22.98
C ILE A 50 19.91 8.92 -22.40
N VAL A 51 21.12 9.48 -22.29
CA VAL A 51 22.35 8.78 -21.83
C VAL A 51 22.54 8.86 -20.30
N THR A 52 21.95 9.85 -19.62
CA THR A 52 22.05 10.03 -18.15
C THR A 52 20.78 9.70 -17.39
N SER A 53 19.83 9.01 -18.03
CA SER A 53 18.57 8.53 -17.44
C SER A 53 18.76 7.65 -16.19
N ASP A 54 20.00 7.24 -15.88
CA ASP A 54 20.32 6.36 -14.75
C ASP A 54 20.86 7.07 -13.50
N ARG A 55 21.13 8.39 -13.48
CA ARG A 55 21.83 9.02 -12.33
C ARG A 55 21.27 10.32 -11.74
N ARG A 56 20.18 10.89 -12.27
CA ARG A 56 19.61 12.16 -11.74
C ARG A 56 18.09 12.28 -11.84
N SER A 57 17.34 11.18 -11.94
CA SER A 57 15.92 11.27 -11.60
C SER A 57 15.85 11.47 -10.08
N PRO A 58 15.26 12.57 -9.58
CA PRO A 58 15.01 12.65 -8.15
C PRO A 58 14.14 11.44 -7.76
N ASN A 59 14.46 10.77 -6.65
CA ASN A 59 13.67 9.65 -6.14
C ASN A 59 12.31 10.17 -5.66
N TRP A 60 11.38 10.43 -6.59
CA TRP A 60 10.01 10.86 -6.29
C TRP A 60 9.07 9.69 -6.04
N LEU A 61 9.48 8.48 -6.39
CA LEU A 61 8.64 7.30 -6.24
C LEU A 61 8.78 6.78 -4.81
N TYR A 62 7.63 6.61 -4.18
CA TYR A 62 7.51 5.98 -2.87
C TYR A 62 6.54 4.81 -2.97
N GLN A 63 6.70 3.85 -2.09
CA GLN A 63 5.81 2.71 -1.95
C GLN A 63 5.56 2.41 -0.48
N ILE A 64 4.42 1.79 -0.21
CA ILE A 64 4.16 1.21 1.10
C ILE A 64 4.92 -0.10 1.23
N GLN A 65 5.73 -0.21 2.28
CA GLN A 65 6.35 -1.45 2.70
C GLN A 65 5.82 -1.84 4.07
N TRP A 66 5.39 -3.10 4.18
CA TRP A 66 4.98 -3.70 5.43
C TRP A 66 6.19 -4.31 6.13
N GLN A 67 6.48 -3.83 7.35
CA GLN A 67 7.64 -4.25 8.12
C GLN A 67 7.20 -5.09 9.32
N LEU A 68 7.88 -6.23 9.54
CA LEU A 68 7.65 -7.07 10.70
C LEU A 68 8.04 -6.32 11.98
N GLN A 69 7.08 -6.07 12.86
CA GLN A 69 7.31 -5.32 14.10
C GLN A 69 6.38 -5.83 15.20
N ALA A 70 6.97 -6.35 16.29
CA ALA A 70 6.23 -6.70 17.49
C ALA A 70 5.61 -5.44 18.13
N ASN A 71 4.51 -5.61 18.86
CA ASN A 71 3.91 -4.53 19.62
C ASN A 71 4.92 -4.02 20.68
N THR A 72 5.11 -2.71 20.74
CA THR A 72 6.10 -2.05 21.61
C THR A 72 5.51 -1.43 22.87
N ALA A 73 4.20 -1.56 23.09
CA ALA A 73 3.52 -1.01 24.24
C ALA A 73 4.06 -1.61 25.54
N THR A 74 4.35 -0.73 26.49
CA THR A 74 4.97 -1.11 27.77
C THR A 74 3.94 -1.43 28.86
N GLN A 75 2.70 -0.96 28.73
CA GLN A 75 1.61 -1.20 29.69
C GLN A 75 0.27 -1.30 28.97
N ALA A 76 -0.52 -2.31 29.32
CA ALA A 76 -1.91 -2.42 28.89
C ALA A 76 -2.81 -1.51 29.74
N THR A 77 -3.93 -1.07 29.15
CA THR A 77 -4.94 -0.29 29.86
C THR A 77 -5.51 -1.06 31.04
N THR A 78 -5.51 -0.43 32.22
CA THR A 78 -6.09 -0.96 33.45
C THR A 78 -7.44 -0.31 33.78
N LYS A 79 -7.91 0.59 32.90
CA LYS A 79 -9.19 1.27 33.07
C LYS A 79 -10.34 0.28 32.91
N LEU A 80 -11.22 0.22 33.89
CA LEU A 80 -12.47 -0.53 33.80
C LEU A 80 -13.52 0.30 33.04
N GLY A 81 -14.26 -0.36 32.17
CA GLY A 81 -15.31 0.25 31.36
C GLY A 81 -15.93 -0.79 30.44
N TYR A 82 -16.40 -0.37 29.27
CA TYR A 82 -16.92 -1.29 28.28
C TYR A 82 -16.47 -0.95 26.86
N TRP A 83 -16.43 -1.97 26.02
CA TRP A 83 -16.18 -1.85 24.58
C TRP A 83 -17.48 -2.03 23.81
N ILE A 84 -17.62 -1.30 22.70
CA ILE A 84 -18.67 -1.56 21.71
C ILE A 84 -18.05 -2.32 20.55
N ILE A 85 -18.63 -3.45 20.20
CA ILE A 85 -18.17 -4.30 19.10
C ILE A 85 -19.28 -4.36 18.05
N LEU A 86 -19.04 -3.71 16.91
CA LEU A 86 -19.86 -3.91 15.71
C LEU A 86 -19.43 -5.22 15.06
N SER A 87 -20.00 -6.34 15.52
CA SER A 87 -19.50 -7.69 15.28
C SER A 87 -19.85 -8.23 13.90
N ASP A 88 -18.89 -8.94 13.32
CA ASP A 88 -19.07 -9.82 12.18
C ASP A 88 -19.87 -11.09 12.53
N ARG A 89 -20.23 -11.87 11.51
CA ARG A 89 -20.90 -13.18 11.60
C ARG A 89 -19.95 -14.36 11.43
N THR A 90 -18.65 -14.12 11.26
CA THR A 90 -17.62 -15.17 11.14
C THR A 90 -17.13 -15.67 12.49
N GLY A 91 -17.40 -14.91 13.57
CA GLY A 91 -17.18 -15.29 14.97
C GLY A 91 -16.00 -14.57 15.63
N VAL A 92 -15.33 -13.66 14.92
CA VAL A 92 -14.18 -12.91 15.47
C VAL A 92 -14.65 -11.98 16.59
N GLY A 93 -15.73 -11.23 16.36
CA GLY A 93 -16.29 -10.31 17.37
C GLY A 93 -16.82 -11.01 18.62
N ASP A 94 -17.44 -12.19 18.49
CA ASP A 94 -17.86 -12.99 19.65
C ASP A 94 -16.68 -13.49 20.47
N ALA A 95 -15.62 -13.97 19.80
CA ALA A 95 -14.39 -14.40 20.49
C ALA A 95 -13.69 -13.22 21.20
N LEU A 96 -13.66 -12.04 20.57
CA LEU A 96 -13.12 -10.82 21.18
C LEU A 96 -13.95 -10.41 22.40
N ALA A 97 -15.28 -10.44 22.29
CA ALA A 97 -16.19 -10.12 23.38
C ALA A 97 -15.99 -11.05 24.58
N LEU A 98 -15.83 -12.36 24.34
CA LEU A 98 -15.59 -13.34 25.39
C LEU A 98 -14.28 -13.03 26.13
N LYS A 99 -13.20 -12.74 25.40
CA LYS A 99 -11.88 -12.41 25.99
C LYS A 99 -11.93 -11.12 26.79
N LEU A 100 -12.57 -10.06 26.29
CA LEU A 100 -12.76 -8.81 27.05
C LEU A 100 -13.56 -9.03 28.34
N LYS A 101 -14.63 -9.83 28.29
CA LYS A 101 -15.41 -10.20 29.49
C LYS A 101 -14.59 -10.99 30.51
N GLN A 102 -13.71 -11.90 30.06
CA GLN A 102 -12.79 -12.63 30.93
C GLN A 102 -11.79 -11.72 31.65
N LEU A 103 -11.46 -10.57 31.05
CA LEU A 103 -10.66 -9.51 31.66
C LEU A 103 -11.47 -8.54 32.53
N GLY A 104 -12.76 -8.80 32.74
CA GLY A 104 -13.65 -7.98 33.57
C GLY A 104 -14.18 -6.72 32.87
N GLN A 105 -13.99 -6.59 31.56
CA GLN A 105 -14.54 -5.47 30.78
C GLN A 105 -16.01 -5.74 30.41
N GLY A 106 -16.83 -4.68 30.40
CA GLY A 106 -18.14 -4.73 29.76
C GLY A 106 -18.00 -4.83 28.24
N VAL A 107 -18.98 -5.44 27.58
CA VAL A 107 -19.02 -5.50 26.12
C VAL A 107 -20.45 -5.39 25.63
N GLU A 108 -20.68 -4.47 24.70
CA GLU A 108 -21.91 -4.35 23.93
C GLU A 108 -21.65 -4.84 22.50
N ILE A 109 -22.44 -5.82 22.02
CA ILE A 109 -22.28 -6.40 20.68
C ILE A 109 -23.44 -5.93 19.79
N ILE A 110 -23.10 -5.42 18.61
CA ILE A 110 -24.07 -4.92 17.63
C ILE A 110 -23.79 -5.59 16.29
N TYR A 111 -24.75 -6.36 15.79
CA TYR A 111 -24.67 -7.02 14.49
C TYR A 111 -25.27 -6.15 13.38
N ALA A 112 -24.75 -6.27 12.16
CA ALA A 112 -25.33 -5.60 11.02
C ALA A 112 -26.74 -6.16 10.73
N ALA A 113 -27.72 -5.25 10.62
CA ALA A 113 -29.05 -5.60 10.14
C ALA A 113 -29.00 -5.88 8.62
N ASN A 114 -29.80 -6.83 8.14
CA ASN A 114 -29.88 -7.17 6.71
C ASN A 114 -30.49 -6.03 5.85
N SER A 115 -30.99 -4.95 6.47
CA SER A 115 -31.56 -3.77 5.81
C SER A 115 -30.84 -2.52 6.30
N VAL A 116 -30.25 -1.77 5.36
CA VAL A 116 -29.39 -0.58 5.57
C VAL A 116 -30.20 0.69 5.89
N SER A 117 -31.51 0.58 6.13
CA SER A 117 -32.40 1.74 6.19
C SER A 117 -32.06 2.70 7.34
N GLU A 118 -31.57 2.21 8.49
CA GLU A 118 -31.07 3.06 9.58
C GLU A 118 -29.87 2.41 10.27
N PHE A 119 -28.77 3.17 10.38
CA PHE A 119 -27.63 2.77 11.20
C PHE A 119 -28.03 3.00 12.68
N PRO A 120 -27.84 2.01 13.57
CA PRO A 120 -28.29 2.13 14.95
C PRO A 120 -27.52 3.23 15.68
N HIS A 121 -28.22 3.97 16.56
CA HIS A 121 -27.54 4.86 17.50
C HIS A 121 -26.74 4.00 18.48
N LEU A 122 -25.42 4.20 18.52
CA LEU A 122 -24.55 3.45 19.42
C LEU A 122 -24.76 3.89 20.88
N PRO A 123 -24.79 2.98 21.86
CA PRO A 123 -24.96 3.33 23.28
C PRO A 123 -23.63 3.80 23.89
N ILE A 124 -23.08 4.89 23.37
CA ILE A 124 -21.79 5.45 23.80
C ILE A 124 -22.01 6.32 25.06
N SER A 125 -21.12 6.17 26.05
CA SER A 125 -21.12 6.96 27.28
C SER A 125 -19.69 7.20 27.75
N SER A 126 -19.52 7.97 28.84
CA SER A 126 -18.21 8.27 29.42
C SER A 126 -17.41 7.04 29.91
N SER A 127 -18.08 5.91 30.11
CA SER A 127 -17.44 4.65 30.51
C SER A 127 -17.05 3.76 29.32
N CYS A 128 -17.34 4.19 28.09
CA CYS A 128 -16.88 3.52 26.89
C CYS A 128 -15.35 3.65 26.78
N LEU A 129 -14.67 2.55 26.47
CA LEU A 129 -13.22 2.49 26.32
C LEU A 129 -12.77 2.57 24.85
N GLY A 130 -13.68 2.24 23.92
CA GLY A 130 -13.39 2.21 22.50
C GLY A 130 -14.46 1.46 21.72
N VAL A 131 -14.39 1.60 20.40
CA VAL A 131 -15.28 0.97 19.44
C VAL A 131 -14.46 0.10 18.49
N VAL A 132 -14.87 -1.16 18.30
CA VAL A 132 -14.25 -2.09 17.35
C VAL A 132 -15.24 -2.39 16.23
N TYR A 133 -14.85 -2.04 15.01
CA TYR A 133 -15.64 -2.21 13.80
C TYR A 133 -15.20 -3.46 13.03
N LEU A 134 -16.01 -4.52 13.10
CA LEU A 134 -15.78 -5.83 12.47
C LEU A 134 -16.79 -6.16 11.37
N TRP A 135 -17.83 -5.34 11.14
CA TRP A 135 -18.80 -5.58 10.06
C TRP A 135 -18.14 -5.75 8.68
N SER A 136 -16.98 -5.15 8.44
CA SER A 136 -16.19 -5.34 7.22
C SER A 136 -15.68 -6.77 7.00
N LEU A 137 -15.75 -7.66 7.99
CA LEU A 137 -15.45 -9.08 7.80
C LEU A 137 -16.63 -9.85 7.18
N ASP A 138 -17.83 -9.27 7.15
CA ASP A 138 -19.00 -9.88 6.52
C ASP A 138 -19.00 -9.59 5.02
N SER A 139 -18.60 -10.58 4.21
CA SER A 139 -18.62 -10.49 2.73
C SER A 139 -20.02 -10.27 2.13
N SER A 140 -21.08 -10.43 2.92
CA SER A 140 -22.47 -10.18 2.49
C SER A 140 -22.88 -8.71 2.56
N LEU A 141 -22.10 -7.86 3.23
CA LEU A 141 -22.43 -6.44 3.37
C LEU A 141 -21.89 -5.62 2.18
N PRO A 142 -22.73 -4.78 1.55
CA PRO A 142 -22.27 -3.86 0.51
C PRO A 142 -21.14 -2.95 1.00
N VAL A 143 -20.21 -2.60 0.11
CA VAL A 143 -19.09 -1.69 0.42
C VAL A 143 -19.58 -0.32 0.89
N GLU A 144 -20.67 0.17 0.31
CA GLU A 144 -21.33 1.43 0.69
C GLU A 144 -21.88 1.37 2.11
N THR A 145 -22.38 0.20 2.53
CA THR A 145 -22.81 -0.03 3.91
C THR A 145 -21.63 0.08 4.86
N ASN A 146 -20.49 -0.52 4.50
CA ASN A 146 -19.32 -0.51 5.38
C ASN A 146 -18.74 0.90 5.54
N THR A 147 -18.49 1.57 4.43
CA THR A 147 -17.97 2.95 4.42
C THR A 147 -18.95 3.93 5.08
N GLY A 148 -20.23 3.85 4.75
CA GLY A 148 -21.26 4.70 5.33
C GLY A 148 -21.44 4.49 6.83
N SER A 149 -21.36 3.25 7.30
CA SER A 149 -21.43 2.94 8.74
C SER A 149 -20.25 3.52 9.49
N LEU A 150 -19.02 3.38 8.97
CA LEU A 150 -17.83 3.93 9.62
C LEU A 150 -17.89 5.45 9.75
N VAL A 151 -18.36 6.15 8.71
CA VAL A 151 -18.59 7.61 8.75
C VAL A 151 -19.62 7.97 9.83
N LYS A 152 -20.74 7.23 9.93
CA LYS A 152 -21.79 7.49 10.92
C LYS A 152 -21.30 7.30 12.36
N ILE A 153 -20.42 6.33 12.61
CA ILE A 153 -19.78 6.15 13.93
C ILE A 153 -18.99 7.40 14.31
N VAL A 154 -18.13 7.88 13.41
CA VAL A 154 -17.31 9.08 13.64
C VAL A 154 -18.21 10.30 13.86
N GLN A 155 -19.23 10.49 13.02
CA GLN A 155 -20.20 11.59 13.18
C GLN A 155 -20.91 11.55 14.53
N GLN A 156 -21.31 10.35 14.99
CA GLN A 156 -21.93 10.20 16.31
C GLN A 156 -20.95 10.54 17.43
N LEU A 157 -19.72 10.03 17.41
CA LEU A 157 -18.69 10.34 18.41
C LEU A 157 -18.46 11.85 18.54
N ILE A 158 -18.40 12.56 17.41
CA ILE A 158 -18.28 14.02 17.35
C ILE A 158 -19.51 14.70 17.94
N ALA A 159 -20.72 14.27 17.55
CA ALA A 159 -21.97 14.85 18.03
C ALA A 159 -22.14 14.68 19.54
N ASP A 160 -21.80 13.50 20.05
CA ASP A 160 -21.87 13.14 21.47
C ASP A 160 -20.70 13.72 22.28
N ARG A 161 -19.67 14.26 21.61
CA ARG A 161 -18.42 14.79 22.19
C ARG A 161 -17.69 13.74 23.05
N ILE A 162 -17.60 12.52 22.54
CA ILE A 162 -16.95 11.41 23.21
C ILE A 162 -15.68 11.04 22.44
N GLU A 163 -14.54 11.16 23.11
CA GLU A 163 -13.21 10.85 22.58
C GLU A 163 -12.80 9.44 22.99
N VAL A 164 -13.16 8.45 22.17
CA VAL A 164 -12.76 7.05 22.35
C VAL A 164 -12.19 6.50 21.04
N PRO A 165 -11.18 5.61 21.11
CA PRO A 165 -10.54 5.08 19.90
C PRO A 165 -11.48 4.16 19.13
N LEU A 166 -11.63 4.44 17.84
CA LEU A 166 -12.28 3.61 16.84
C LEU A 166 -11.25 2.76 16.11
N TRP A 167 -11.43 1.45 16.14
CA TRP A 167 -10.60 0.46 15.46
C TRP A 167 -11.37 -0.15 14.30
N SER A 168 -10.83 -0.06 13.09
CA SER A 168 -11.42 -0.67 11.89
C SER A 168 -10.70 -1.95 11.53
N ILE A 169 -11.43 -3.07 11.45
CA ILE A 169 -10.85 -4.39 11.20
C ILE A 169 -11.24 -4.89 9.82
N THR A 170 -10.27 -5.20 8.99
CA THR A 170 -10.47 -5.82 7.68
C THR A 170 -9.79 -7.19 7.64
N GLN A 171 -10.00 -7.96 6.56
CA GLN A 171 -9.34 -9.24 6.36
C GLN A 171 -8.84 -9.33 4.92
N ASN A 172 -7.56 -9.62 4.76
CA ASN A 172 -6.87 -9.66 3.48
C ASN A 172 -7.12 -8.47 2.55
N SER A 173 -7.41 -7.27 3.05
CA SER A 173 -7.58 -6.08 2.22
C SER A 173 -6.24 -5.49 1.75
N GLN A 174 -5.15 -5.81 2.44
CA GLN A 174 -3.80 -5.33 2.12
C GLN A 174 -2.94 -6.49 1.62
N ALA A 175 -2.20 -6.27 0.53
CA ALA A 175 -1.21 -7.23 0.06
C ALA A 175 0.09 -7.09 0.88
N ILE A 176 0.29 -7.99 1.84
CA ILE A 176 1.46 -7.96 2.74
C ILE A 176 2.52 -8.94 2.23
N LEU A 177 2.11 -10.19 2.03
CA LEU A 177 2.94 -11.26 1.49
C LEU A 177 2.64 -11.47 0.01
N LYS A 178 3.60 -12.01 -0.73
CA LYS A 178 3.40 -12.34 -2.16
C LYS A 178 2.24 -13.34 -2.38
N THR A 179 1.96 -14.16 -1.38
CA THR A 179 0.86 -15.14 -1.36
C THR A 179 -0.51 -14.48 -1.31
N ASP A 180 -0.62 -13.26 -0.76
CA ASP A 180 -1.88 -12.56 -0.51
C ASP A 180 -2.55 -12.07 -1.82
N LEU A 181 -1.78 -11.93 -2.90
CA LEU A 181 -2.24 -11.38 -4.19
C LEU A 181 -3.41 -12.16 -4.80
N LYS A 182 -3.63 -13.43 -4.40
CA LYS A 182 -4.74 -14.26 -4.87
C LYS A 182 -6.01 -14.13 -4.06
N GLU A 183 -5.90 -13.63 -2.83
CA GLU A 183 -6.97 -13.65 -1.82
C GLU A 183 -7.29 -12.23 -1.33
N THR A 184 -6.90 -11.20 -2.09
CA THR A 184 -7.05 -9.81 -1.65
C THR A 184 -8.52 -9.37 -1.72
N ALA A 185 -9.11 -9.03 -0.58
CA ALA A 185 -10.46 -8.48 -0.48
C ALA A 185 -10.46 -6.99 -0.83
N LEU A 186 -10.51 -6.69 -2.14
CA LEU A 186 -10.45 -5.32 -2.66
C LEU A 186 -11.62 -4.44 -2.18
N GLU A 187 -12.77 -5.04 -1.90
CA GLU A 187 -14.01 -4.36 -1.51
C GLU A 187 -13.83 -3.49 -0.26
N THR A 188 -13.11 -3.99 0.75
CA THR A 188 -12.89 -3.32 2.04
C THR A 188 -11.62 -2.46 2.07
N SER A 189 -10.86 -2.40 0.98
CA SER A 189 -9.67 -1.55 0.86
C SER A 189 -9.98 -0.05 0.99
N CYS A 190 -11.20 0.37 0.64
CA CYS A 190 -11.64 1.76 0.77
C CYS A 190 -11.65 2.25 2.23
N LEU A 191 -11.87 1.36 3.20
CA LEU A 191 -11.86 1.68 4.63
C LEU A 191 -10.48 2.14 5.11
N TRP A 192 -9.41 1.69 4.46
CA TRP A 192 -8.04 2.13 4.74
C TRP A 192 -7.78 3.56 4.28
N GLY A 193 -8.40 3.98 3.16
CA GLY A 193 -8.37 5.37 2.71
C GLY A 193 -9.15 6.27 3.67
N LEU A 194 -10.36 5.86 4.05
CA LEU A 194 -11.20 6.59 4.99
C LEU A 194 -10.54 6.71 6.38
N GLY A 195 -9.98 5.63 6.90
CA GLY A 195 -9.25 5.64 8.17
C GLY A 195 -8.08 6.63 8.20
N LYS A 196 -7.34 6.78 7.08
CA LYS A 196 -6.28 7.80 6.96
C LYS A 196 -6.83 9.22 7.08
N VAL A 197 -7.99 9.49 6.50
CA VAL A 197 -8.63 10.82 6.59
C VAL A 197 -9.10 11.07 8.02
N ILE A 198 -9.77 10.10 8.64
CA ILE A 198 -10.24 10.21 10.03
C ILE A 198 -9.04 10.45 10.97
N ALA A 199 -7.93 9.74 10.79
CA ALA A 199 -6.72 9.93 11.60
C ALA A 199 -6.08 11.32 11.43
N LEU A 200 -6.30 12.00 10.29
CA LEU A 200 -5.79 13.35 10.04
C LEU A 200 -6.74 14.44 10.55
N GLU A 201 -8.04 14.23 10.44
CA GLU A 201 -9.05 15.21 10.86
C GLU A 201 -9.39 15.11 12.36
N HIS A 202 -9.42 13.89 12.89
CA HIS A 202 -9.82 13.54 14.25
C HIS A 202 -8.87 12.49 14.87
N PRO A 203 -7.58 12.83 15.09
CA PRO A 203 -6.59 11.91 15.64
C PRO A 203 -6.98 11.34 17.01
N GLU A 204 -7.77 12.06 17.80
CA GLU A 204 -8.30 11.64 19.09
C GLU A 204 -9.32 10.49 19.00
N LEU A 205 -9.96 10.32 17.84
CA LEU A 205 -10.99 9.30 17.61
C LEU A 205 -10.46 8.04 16.95
N TRP A 206 -9.25 8.04 16.37
CA TRP A 206 -8.77 6.92 15.57
C TRP A 206 -7.78 6.04 16.33
N GLY A 207 -8.21 4.82 16.67
CA GLY A 207 -7.35 3.81 17.26
C GLY A 207 -6.43 3.17 16.23
N GLY A 208 -6.96 2.84 15.04
CA GLY A 208 -6.17 2.28 13.95
C GLY A 208 -6.96 1.39 12.99
N SER A 209 -6.29 0.99 11.91
CA SER A 209 -6.73 -0.05 10.98
C SER A 209 -5.94 -1.33 11.21
N ILE A 210 -6.63 -2.46 11.31
CA ILE A 210 -6.02 -3.80 11.42
C ILE A 210 -6.50 -4.67 10.27
N ASP A 211 -5.59 -5.22 9.47
CA ASP A 211 -5.91 -6.22 8.44
C ASP A 211 -5.55 -7.62 8.93
N LEU A 212 -6.54 -8.49 9.12
CA LEU A 212 -6.37 -9.87 9.55
C LEU A 212 -6.02 -10.80 8.39
N ASP A 213 -5.50 -11.98 8.74
CA ASP A 213 -5.23 -13.08 7.82
C ASP A 213 -6.46 -13.98 7.71
N ILE A 214 -6.94 -14.22 6.49
CA ILE A 214 -8.08 -15.10 6.20
C ILE A 214 -7.86 -16.56 6.61
N THR A 215 -6.59 -16.98 6.69
CA THR A 215 -6.24 -18.35 7.07
C THR A 215 -6.16 -18.54 8.59
N THR A 216 -6.18 -17.44 9.36
CA THR A 216 -6.15 -17.49 10.82
C THR A 216 -7.55 -17.74 11.36
N ASN A 217 -7.68 -18.63 12.35
CA ASN A 217 -8.98 -18.90 12.96
C ASN A 217 -9.50 -17.67 13.73
N PHE A 218 -10.79 -17.66 14.03
CA PHE A 218 -11.44 -16.52 14.66
C PHE A 218 -10.91 -16.20 16.07
N ALA A 219 -10.46 -17.21 16.83
CA ALA A 219 -9.99 -17.02 18.20
C ALA A 219 -8.62 -16.33 18.24
N ASP A 220 -7.69 -16.76 17.40
CA ASP A 220 -6.35 -16.17 17.27
C ASP A 220 -6.42 -14.78 16.62
N SER A 221 -7.37 -14.58 15.70
CA SER A 221 -7.68 -13.25 15.15
C SER A 221 -8.16 -12.30 16.24
N ALA A 222 -9.05 -12.77 17.13
CA ALA A 222 -9.51 -11.99 18.26
C ALA A 222 -8.38 -11.68 19.27
N ASP A 223 -7.43 -12.60 19.49
CA ASP A 223 -6.24 -12.32 20.32
C ASP A 223 -5.37 -11.21 19.73
N SER A 224 -5.19 -11.24 18.42
CA SER A 224 -4.43 -10.20 17.71
C SER A 224 -5.08 -8.82 17.87
N ILE A 225 -6.41 -8.73 17.75
CA ILE A 225 -7.15 -7.48 18.00
C ILE A 225 -7.03 -7.06 19.47
N LEU A 226 -7.27 -8.00 20.39
CA LEU A 226 -7.28 -7.73 21.84
C LEU A 226 -5.96 -7.09 22.29
N GLN A 227 -4.83 -7.61 21.80
CA GLN A 227 -3.51 -7.08 22.13
C GLN A 227 -3.37 -5.61 21.73
N GLU A 228 -3.82 -5.23 20.53
CA GLU A 228 -3.68 -3.87 20.02
C GLU A 228 -4.63 -2.89 20.68
N ILE A 229 -5.88 -3.29 20.96
CA ILE A 229 -6.86 -2.38 21.56
C ILE A 229 -6.61 -2.14 23.06
N LEU A 230 -5.99 -3.10 23.76
CA LEU A 230 -5.67 -2.96 25.19
C LEU A 230 -4.30 -2.33 25.43
N ALA A 231 -3.35 -2.51 24.52
CA ALA A 231 -2.01 -1.95 24.62
C ALA A 231 -1.60 -1.32 23.27
N PRO A 232 -2.25 -0.20 22.88
CA PRO A 232 -1.90 0.49 21.64
C PRO A 232 -0.49 1.06 21.74
N ASP A 233 0.31 0.83 20.71
CA ASP A 233 1.56 1.57 20.50
C ASP A 233 1.32 2.78 19.57
N ARG A 234 2.37 3.33 18.96
CA ARG A 234 2.28 4.52 18.10
C ARG A 234 1.90 4.20 16.65
N GLU A 235 1.42 2.99 16.39
CA GLU A 235 1.13 2.49 15.06
C GLU A 235 -0.37 2.44 14.81
N PHE A 236 -0.82 2.94 13.66
CA PHE A 236 -2.25 3.06 13.32
C PHE A 236 -2.66 2.26 12.08
N GLN A 237 -1.72 1.59 11.42
CA GLN A 237 -1.92 0.81 10.22
C GLN A 237 -1.18 -0.53 10.36
N LEU A 238 -1.94 -1.55 10.75
CA LEU A 238 -1.45 -2.84 11.20
C LEU A 238 -1.97 -3.95 10.30
N ALA A 239 -1.16 -4.98 10.10
CA ALA A 239 -1.62 -6.21 9.46
C ALA A 239 -1.09 -7.42 10.20
N PHE A 240 -1.89 -8.48 10.26
CA PHE A 240 -1.49 -9.77 10.79
C PHE A 240 -1.47 -10.78 9.66
N ARG A 241 -0.35 -11.50 9.52
CA ARG A 241 -0.21 -12.64 8.59
C ARG A 241 0.53 -13.76 9.29
N GLN A 242 -0.04 -14.97 9.27
CA GLN A 242 0.56 -16.16 9.86
C GLN A 242 0.99 -15.92 11.33
N GLY A 243 0.15 -15.23 12.11
CA GLY A 243 0.41 -14.87 13.51
C GLY A 243 1.49 -13.80 13.72
N LYS A 244 1.97 -13.13 12.66
CA LYS A 244 2.99 -12.07 12.74
C LYS A 244 2.38 -10.70 12.49
N ARG A 245 2.77 -9.72 13.31
CA ARG A 245 2.36 -8.32 13.22
C ARG A 245 3.27 -7.53 12.27
N TYR A 246 2.66 -6.83 11.33
CA TYR A 246 3.30 -5.94 10.38
C TYR A 246 2.77 -4.52 10.53
N VAL A 247 3.64 -3.54 10.29
CA VAL A 247 3.31 -2.10 10.31
C VAL A 247 3.61 -1.47 8.96
N SER A 248 2.77 -0.52 8.56
CA SER A 248 2.92 0.19 7.28
C SER A 248 4.00 1.28 7.35
N ARG A 249 4.87 1.36 6.34
CA ARG A 249 5.88 2.41 6.16
C ARG A 249 5.89 2.92 4.74
N LEU A 250 5.99 4.24 4.57
CA LEU A 250 6.28 4.83 3.26
C LEU A 250 7.80 4.85 3.07
N ILE A 251 8.30 4.15 2.06
CA ILE A 251 9.72 4.07 1.73
C ILE A 251 9.95 4.53 0.28
N GLU A 252 11.15 4.99 -0.03
CA GLU A 252 11.54 5.26 -1.42
C GLU A 252 11.47 3.97 -2.26
N SER A 253 10.94 4.07 -3.47
CA SER A 253 10.86 2.99 -4.44
C SER A 253 11.90 3.20 -5.53
N GLN A 254 12.69 2.15 -5.80
CA GLN A 254 13.61 2.15 -6.92
C GLN A 254 12.86 1.71 -8.17
N LEU A 255 12.99 2.47 -9.26
CA LEU A 255 12.53 2.02 -10.57
C LEU A 255 13.21 0.68 -10.88
N PRO A 256 12.46 -0.36 -11.29
CA PRO A 256 13.09 -1.57 -11.80
C PRO A 256 14.01 -1.16 -12.94
N SER A 257 15.28 -1.58 -12.87
CA SER A 257 16.23 -1.35 -13.95
C SER A 257 15.62 -1.85 -15.25
N LEU A 258 15.43 -0.97 -16.23
CA LEU A 258 15.04 -1.31 -17.61
C LEU A 258 16.22 -2.05 -18.28
N GLY A 259 16.54 -3.24 -17.76
CA GLY A 259 17.66 -4.07 -18.17
C GLY A 259 17.29 -5.15 -19.19
N GLN A 260 16.07 -5.14 -19.72
CA GLN A 260 15.78 -5.91 -20.92
C GLN A 260 16.25 -5.12 -22.13
N GLN A 261 17.39 -5.54 -22.65
CA GLN A 261 17.91 -5.18 -23.96
C GLN A 261 16.81 -5.47 -25.00
N PHE A 262 16.09 -4.44 -25.45
CA PHE A 262 15.23 -4.56 -26.61
C PHE A 262 16.13 -4.77 -27.82
N SER A 263 16.36 -6.03 -28.21
CA SER A 263 17.04 -6.35 -29.46
C SER A 263 16.13 -6.00 -30.63
N LEU A 264 16.30 -4.79 -31.16
CA LEU A 264 15.81 -4.42 -32.48
C LEU A 264 16.54 -5.30 -33.49
N HIS A 265 15.88 -6.35 -33.96
CA HIS A 265 16.36 -7.12 -35.10
C HIS A 265 16.22 -6.23 -36.33
N PRO A 266 17.30 -5.99 -37.11
CA PRO A 266 17.19 -5.27 -38.36
C PRO A 266 16.27 -6.07 -39.29
N MET A 267 15.09 -5.52 -39.57
CA MET A 267 14.19 -6.04 -40.58
C MET A 267 14.80 -5.67 -41.94
N VAL A 268 15.43 -6.65 -42.59
CA VAL A 268 15.81 -6.53 -44.00
C VAL A 268 14.49 -6.57 -44.79
N LEU A 269 14.05 -5.39 -45.25
CA LEU A 269 13.10 -5.30 -46.34
C LEU A 269 13.84 -5.81 -47.60
N ILE A 270 13.45 -7.00 -48.05
CA ILE A 270 13.77 -7.49 -49.40
C ILE A 270 12.94 -6.69 -50.40
#